data_AF-A0A448XL63-F1
#
_entry.id   AF-A0A448XL63-F1
#
_cell.length_a   1.000
_cell.length_b   1.000
_cell.length_c   1.000
_cell.angle_alpha   90.00
_cell.angle_beta   90.00
_cell.angle_gamma   90.00
#
_symmetry.space_group_name_H-M   'P 1'
#
loop_
_entity.id
_entity.type
_entity.pdbx_description
1 polymer ?
#
loop_
_entity_poly.entity_id
_entity_poly.type
_entity_poly.pdbx_seq_one_letter_code
_entity_poly.pdbx_strand_id
1 'polypeptide(L)'
;MKITFTLVDQDLDPAARQNIDYVIKPNPNQDNKAFLGRPRAERNPCFGAPKFVSLDTLGTNDYLANDSLFIKISICLDELSAI
;
A
#
# COMPACT_ATOMS: atom_id res chain seq x y z
N MET A 1 6.47 12.08 -4.49
CA MET A 1 6.65 10.62 -4.28
C MET A 1 5.33 10.02 -3.87
N LYS A 2 4.88 8.96 -4.53
CA LYS A 2 3.58 8.31 -4.27
C LYS A 2 3.81 6.82 -3.99
N ILE A 3 3.23 6.32 -2.91
CA ILE A 3 3.24 4.89 -2.55
C ILE A 3 1.82 4.37 -2.71
N THR A 4 1.63 3.34 -3.53
CA THR A 4 0.34 2.67 -3.71
C THR A 4 0.44 1.25 -3.16
N PHE A 5 -0.44 0.92 -2.21
CA PHE A 5 -0.71 -0.43 -1.74
C PHE A 5 -1.92 -0.96 -2.50
N THR A 6 -1.81 -2.15 -3.07
CA THR A 6 -2.88 -2.76 -3.86
C THR A 6 -3.18 -4.13 -3.29
N LEU A 7 -4.41 -4.36 -2.83
CA LEU A 7 -4.95 -5.69 -2.59
C LEU A 7 -5.36 -6.27 -3.95
N VAL A 8 -4.72 -7.36 -4.32
CA VAL A 8 -4.92 -7.97 -5.64
C VAL A 8 -6.16 -8.84 -5.62
N ASP A 9 -7.07 -8.56 -6.56
CA ASP A 9 -8.14 -9.48 -6.93
C ASP A 9 -7.53 -10.59 -7.81
N GLN A 10 -7.72 -11.85 -7.43
CA GLN A 10 -7.03 -12.99 -8.03
C GLN A 10 -7.81 -13.63 -9.19
N ASP A 11 -8.80 -12.93 -9.76
CA ASP A 11 -9.54 -13.37 -10.94
C ASP A 11 -8.58 -13.86 -12.06
N LEU A 12 -8.94 -14.98 -12.68
CA LEU A 12 -8.18 -15.62 -13.74
C LEU A 12 -8.09 -14.75 -14.99
N ASP A 13 -9.09 -13.92 -15.27
CA ASP A 13 -9.05 -12.88 -16.28
C ASP A 13 -8.46 -11.59 -15.69
N PRO A 14 -7.22 -11.20 -16.07
CA PRO A 14 -6.62 -9.98 -15.55
C PRO A 14 -7.41 -8.70 -15.86
N ALA A 15 -8.24 -8.70 -16.90
CA ALA A 15 -9.07 -7.57 -17.26
C ALA A 15 -10.33 -7.44 -16.37
N ALA A 16 -10.76 -8.53 -15.72
CA ALA A 16 -11.91 -8.54 -14.81
C ALA A 16 -11.56 -8.14 -13.37
N ARG A 17 -10.27 -8.20 -13.02
CA ARG A 17 -9.76 -7.92 -11.65
C ARG A 17 -10.16 -6.54 -11.14
N GLN A 18 -10.77 -6.53 -9.96
CA GLN A 18 -11.17 -5.32 -9.24
C GLN A 18 -10.24 -5.06 -8.06
N ASN A 19 -8.96 -4.80 -8.33
CA ASN A 19 -7.97 -4.51 -7.29
C ASN A 19 -8.40 -3.34 -6.39
N ILE A 20 -8.07 -3.41 -5.09
CA ILE A 20 -8.34 -2.31 -4.14
C ILE A 20 -7.04 -1.57 -3.87
N ASP A 21 -6.99 -0.30 -4.25
CA ASP A 21 -5.83 0.58 -4.07
C ASP A 21 -5.98 1.50 -2.85
N TYR A 22 -4.89 1.64 -2.09
CA TYR A 22 -4.71 2.69 -1.10
C TYR A 22 -3.42 3.46 -1.38
N VAL A 23 -3.56 4.77 -1.53
CA VAL A 23 -2.46 5.65 -1.91
C VAL A 23 -2.03 6.48 -0.73
N ILE A 24 -0.74 6.41 -0.41
CA ILE A 24 -0.07 7.31 0.52
C ILE A 24 0.80 8.27 -0.28
N LYS A 25 0.66 9.56 0.01
CA LYS A 25 1.63 10.58 -0.38
C LYS A 25 2.40 10.99 0.88
N PRO A 26 3.62 10.48 1.09
CA PRO A 26 4.40 10.85 2.27
C PRO A 26 4.62 12.36 2.31
N ASN A 27 4.40 12.96 3.47
CA ASN A 27 4.59 14.38 3.72
C ASN A 27 5.72 14.56 4.75
N PRO A 28 6.98 14.78 4.32
CA PRO A 28 8.10 14.98 5.23
C PRO A 28 7.97 16.33 5.93
N ASN A 29 7.44 16.31 7.14
CA ASN A 29 7.35 17.47 8.04
C ASN A 29 7.84 17.07 9.44
N GLN A 30 7.87 18.04 10.37
CA GLN A 30 8.40 17.80 11.71
C GLN A 30 7.59 16.73 12.47
N ASP A 31 6.27 16.72 12.31
CA ASP A 31 5.37 15.77 12.97
C ASP A 31 5.57 14.34 12.46
N ASN A 32 5.88 14.19 11.17
CA ASN A 32 6.10 12.90 10.53
C ASN A 32 7.56 12.42 10.57
N LYS A 33 8.46 13.18 11.19
CA LYS A 33 9.92 12.92 11.18
C LYS A 33 10.29 11.56 11.76
N ALA A 34 9.55 11.09 12.76
CA ALA A 34 9.76 9.77 13.34
C ALA A 34 9.54 8.64 12.33
N PHE A 35 8.57 8.79 11.41
CA PHE A 35 8.17 7.77 10.45
C PHE A 35 8.94 7.88 9.12
N LEU A 36 9.14 9.10 8.63
CA LEU A 36 9.66 9.38 7.28
C LEU A 36 11.12 9.86 7.26
N GLY A 37 11.73 10.06 8.43
CA GLY A 37 13.12 10.47 8.56
C GLY A 37 14.12 9.36 8.27
N ARG A 38 15.41 9.70 8.29
CA ARG A 38 16.50 8.71 8.12
C ARG A 38 16.45 7.66 9.24
N PRO A 39 16.37 6.35 8.93
CA PRO A 39 16.42 5.30 9.93
C PRO A 39 17.69 5.36 10.78
N ARG A 40 17.54 5.19 12.11
CA ARG A 40 18.63 5.15 13.09
C ARG A 40 18.75 3.82 13.83
N ALA A 41 17.81 2.92 13.58
CA ALA A 41 17.74 1.55 14.09
C ALA A 41 17.34 0.64 12.92
N GLU A 42 16.93 -0.60 13.21
CA GLU A 42 16.50 -1.57 12.19
C GLU A 42 15.41 -1.02 11.25
N ARG A 43 14.44 -0.28 11.80
CA ARG A 43 13.35 0.34 11.03
C ARG A 43 12.80 1.59 11.70
N ASN A 44 12.14 2.44 10.92
CA ASN A 44 11.25 3.48 11.44
C ASN A 44 9.92 2.84 11.91
N PRO A 45 9.15 3.53 12.77
CA PRO A 45 7.76 3.17 13.04
C PRO A 45 6.92 3.13 11.76
N CYS A 46 5.91 2.25 11.74
CA CYS A 46 5.05 2.06 10.58
C CYS A 46 4.18 3.29 10.29
N PHE A 47 3.99 3.60 9.00
CA PHE A 47 3.10 4.65 8.51
C PHE A 47 2.25 4.05 7.39
N GLY A 48 0.94 3.94 7.60
CA GLY A 48 0.09 3.09 6.76
C GLY A 48 -1.40 3.36 6.90
N ALA A 49 -2.20 2.39 6.47
CA ALA A 49 -3.65 2.44 6.41
C ALA A 49 -4.27 1.55 7.50
N PRO A 50 -4.61 2.07 8.70
CA PRO A 50 -5.21 1.24 9.75
C PRO A 50 -6.60 0.69 9.37
N LYS A 51 -7.25 1.27 8.35
CA LYS A 51 -8.53 0.81 7.77
C LYS A 51 -8.40 0.65 6.27
N PHE A 52 -7.58 -0.32 5.84
CA PHE A 52 -7.29 -0.55 4.42
C PHE A 52 -8.49 -1.13 3.65
N VAL A 53 -9.04 -2.24 4.13
CA VAL A 53 -10.22 -2.92 3.57
C VAL A 53 -11.08 -3.45 4.72
N SER A 54 -12.40 -3.49 4.56
CA SER A 54 -13.28 -4.15 5.54
C SER A 54 -13.17 -5.67 5.41
N LEU A 55 -13.44 -6.40 6.49
CA LEU A 55 -13.46 -7.85 6.45
C LEU A 55 -14.58 -8.39 5.54
N ASP A 56 -15.72 -7.71 5.52
CA ASP A 56 -16.83 -8.07 4.64
C ASP A 56 -16.42 -7.99 3.17
N THR A 57 -15.73 -6.90 2.75
CA THR A 57 -15.23 -6.76 1.38
C THR A 57 -14.11 -7.75 1.08
N LEU A 58 -13.23 -8.05 2.05
CA LEU A 58 -12.18 -9.06 1.88
C LEU A 58 -12.76 -10.47 1.60
N GLY A 59 -13.95 -10.76 2.12
CA GLY A 59 -14.70 -12.00 1.85
C GLY A 59 -15.47 -12.01 0.53
N THR A 60 -15.38 -10.96 -0.29
CA THR A 60 -15.97 -10.90 -1.64
C THR A 60 -14.90 -11.10 -2.72
N ASN A 61 -15.32 -11.30 -3.98
CA ASN A 61 -14.44 -11.51 -5.13
C ASN A 61 -13.33 -12.56 -4.85
N ASP A 62 -12.22 -12.52 -5.60
CA ASP A 62 -11.08 -13.42 -5.41
C ASP A 62 -9.94 -12.75 -4.64
N TYR A 63 -10.24 -11.85 -3.68
CA TYR A 63 -9.20 -11.25 -2.83
C TYR A 63 -8.53 -12.27 -1.91
N LEU A 64 -9.29 -13.28 -1.46
CA LEU A 64 -8.79 -14.43 -0.71
C LEU A 64 -9.07 -15.71 -1.53
N ALA A 65 -8.03 -16.27 -2.14
CA ALA A 65 -8.11 -17.48 -2.94
C ALA A 65 -7.08 -18.49 -2.42
N ASN A 66 -7.48 -19.75 -2.25
CA ASN A 66 -6.63 -20.82 -1.71
C ASN A 66 -5.92 -20.41 -0.38
N ASP A 67 -6.67 -19.79 0.53
CA ASP A 67 -6.18 -19.30 1.83
C ASP A 67 -4.98 -18.35 1.69
N SER A 68 -4.91 -17.62 0.57
CA SER A 68 -3.82 -16.71 0.23
C SER A 68 -4.36 -15.38 -0.29
N LEU A 69 -3.66 -14.29 0.04
CA LEU A 69 -3.89 -12.96 -0.50
C LEU A 69 -2.57 -12.35 -0.96
N PHE A 70 -2.64 -11.42 -1.91
CA PHE A 70 -1.47 -10.73 -2.44
C PHE A 70 -1.60 -9.22 -2.26
N ILE A 71 -0.57 -8.61 -1.67
CA ILE A 71 -0.41 -7.15 -1.59
C ILE A 71 0.72 -6.73 -2.52
N LYS A 72 0.42 -5.88 -3.50
CA LYS A 72 1.42 -5.23 -4.35
C LYS A 72 1.71 -3.84 -3.80
N ILE A 73 2.99 -3.49 -3.69
CA ILE A 73 3.43 -2.15 -3.28
C ILE A 73 4.17 -1.50 -4.46
N SER A 74 3.66 -0.36 -4.92
CA SER A 74 4.27 0.41 -6.01
C SER A 74 4.76 1.76 -5.47
N ILE A 75 6.03 2.08 -5.68
CA ILE A 75 6.62 3.36 -5.29
C ILE A 75 6.95 4.14 -6.57
N CYS A 76 6.23 5.23 -6.81
CA CYS A 76 6.48 6.15 -7.91
C CYS A 76 7.48 7.21 -7.46
N LEU A 77 8.64 7.21 -8.13
CA LEU A 77 9.76 8.10 -7.88
C LEU A 77 9.78 9.31 -8.82
N ASP A 78 8.88 9.38 -9.81
CA ASP A 78 8.92 10.40 -10.87
C ASP A 78 8.78 11.84 -10.34
N GLU A 79 8.12 12.01 -9.20
CA GLU A 79 7.96 13.30 -8.50
C GLU A 79 9.15 13.66 -7.60
N LEU A 80 10.21 12.84 -7.55
CA LEU A 80 11.50 13.24 -6.98
C LEU A 80 12.25 14.04 -8.04
N SER A 81 11.80 15.27 -8.31
CA SER A 81 12.63 16.23 -9.04
C SER A 81 13.89 16.48 -8.23
N ALA A 82 15.03 16.14 -8.84
CA ALA A 82 16.42 16.35 -8.40
C ALA A 82 16.58 17.16 -7.10
N ILE A 83 16.93 16.45 -6.02
CA ILE A 83 17.65 17.04 -4.89
C ILE A 83 19.14 17.05 -5.27
#